data_AF-A0A0D2XY86-F1
#
_entry.id   AF-A0A0D2XY86-F1
#
_cell.length_a   1.000
_cell.length_b   1.000
_cell.length_c   1.000
_cell.angle_alpha   90.00
_cell.angle_beta   90.00
_cell.angle_gamma   90.00
#
_symmetry.space_group_name_H-M   'P 1'
#
loop_
_entity.id
_entity.type
_entity.pdbx_description
1 polymer ?
#
loop_
_entity_poly.entity_id
_entity_poly.type
_entity_poly.pdbx_seq_one_letter_code
_entity_poly.pdbx_strand_id
1 'polypeptide(L)'
;MAAYAQSKTANIWMANEIERRYGEQGIHAWSLQPGSVLTDLTRHFSDDQKDGIMSDPYLKSINKFPDQGAATSVWAATAAALEGEGGRYLEDCQIIGPWNPSLPLWGPGYGTHAYDVEQAQMLWEKSRQWLGFQQRASKTRCWN
;
A
#
# COMPACT_ATOMS: atom_id res chain seq x y z
N MET A 1 -9.30 -7.98 12.62
CA MET A 1 -9.28 -7.11 11.42
C MET A 1 -8.66 -5.73 11.64
N ALA A 2 -8.93 -5.02 12.75
CA ALA A 2 -8.39 -3.67 12.97
C ALA A 2 -6.85 -3.57 12.90
N ALA A 3 -6.11 -4.45 13.58
CA ALA A 3 -4.64 -4.46 13.53
C ALA A 3 -4.08 -4.75 12.12
N TYR A 4 -4.77 -5.62 11.37
CA TYR A 4 -4.41 -5.90 9.98
C TYR A 4 -4.63 -4.67 9.08
N ALA A 5 -5.77 -3.99 9.21
CA ALA A 5 -6.04 -2.77 8.47
C ALA A 5 -5.02 -1.66 8.80
N GLN A 6 -4.67 -1.50 10.08
CA GLN A 6 -3.63 -0.55 10.50
C GLN A 6 -2.26 -0.87 9.92
N SER A 7 -1.87 -2.15 9.84
CA SER A 7 -0.60 -2.51 9.22
C SER A 7 -0.58 -2.27 7.70
N LYS A 8 -1.72 -2.43 7.01
CA LYS A 8 -1.85 -2.06 5.59
C LYS A 8 -1.81 -0.56 5.36
N THR A 9 -2.44 0.23 6.23
CA THR A 9 -2.27 1.69 6.24
C THR A 9 -0.81 2.07 6.46
N ALA A 10 -0.11 1.39 7.39
CA ALA A 10 1.30 1.66 7.64
C ALA A 10 2.18 1.40 6.40
N ASN A 11 1.87 0.39 5.58
CA ASN A 11 2.57 0.18 4.32
C ASN A 11 2.40 1.35 3.34
N ILE A 12 1.20 1.94 3.24
CA ILE A 12 0.94 3.12 2.40
C ILE A 12 1.80 4.29 2.88
N TRP A 13 1.74 4.58 4.18
CA TRP A 13 2.52 5.65 4.79
C TRP A 13 4.03 5.46 4.64
N MET A 14 4.52 4.23 4.77
CA MET A 14 5.93 3.91 4.53
C MET A 14 6.34 4.21 3.08
N ALA A 15 5.54 3.82 2.08
CA ALA A 15 5.83 4.12 0.68
C ALA A 15 5.86 5.64 0.42
N ASN A 16 4.89 6.39 0.97
CA ASN A 16 4.85 7.85 0.86
C ASN A 16 6.11 8.51 1.46
N GLU A 17 6.60 8.00 2.60
CA GLU A 17 7.83 8.50 3.23
C GLU A 17 9.09 8.15 2.44
N ILE A 18 9.15 6.97 1.81
CA ILE A 18 10.25 6.62 0.92
C ILE A 18 10.28 7.59 -0.27
N GLU A 19 9.12 7.84 -0.90
CA GLU A 19 9.03 8.82 -2.00
C GLU A 19 9.51 10.21 -1.54
N ARG A 20 8.96 10.73 -0.44
CA ARG A 20 9.29 12.06 0.05
C ARG A 20 10.77 12.23 0.40
N ARG A 21 11.45 11.16 0.82
CA ARG A 21 12.85 11.20 1.28
C ARG A 21 13.84 10.90 0.17
N TYR A 22 13.47 10.08 -0.82
CA TYR A 22 14.40 9.52 -1.79
C TYR A 22 13.96 9.68 -3.25
N GLY A 23 12.75 10.22 -3.53
CA GLY A 23 12.26 10.47 -4.89
C GLY A 23 13.19 11.39 -5.68
N GLU A 24 13.69 12.48 -5.08
CA GLU A 24 14.69 13.36 -5.71
C GLU A 24 16.04 12.67 -6.00
N GLN A 25 16.31 11.53 -5.35
CA GLN A 25 17.49 10.70 -5.58
C GLN A 25 17.24 9.59 -6.62
N GLY A 26 16.07 9.59 -7.26
CA GLY A 26 15.65 8.60 -8.26
C GLY A 26 15.14 7.29 -7.66
N ILE A 27 14.86 7.23 -6.35
CA ILE A 27 14.20 6.08 -5.73
C ILE A 27 12.73 6.41 -5.55
N HIS A 28 11.90 5.83 -6.42
CA HIS A 28 10.46 6.04 -6.38
C HIS A 28 9.73 4.88 -5.71
N ALA A 29 8.75 5.20 -4.86
CA ALA A 29 7.99 4.21 -4.11
C ALA A 29 6.50 4.26 -4.42
N TRP A 30 5.91 3.08 -4.62
CA TRP A 30 4.48 2.94 -4.89
C TRP A 30 3.82 2.15 -3.76
N SER A 31 2.60 2.54 -3.39
CA SER A 31 1.71 1.71 -2.59
C SER A 31 0.67 1.10 -3.50
N LEU A 32 0.25 -0.14 -3.24
CA LEU A 32 -0.72 -0.83 -4.10
C LEU A 32 -1.53 -1.88 -3.37
N GLN A 33 -2.61 -2.32 -4.00
CA GLN A 33 -3.39 -3.46 -3.55
C GLN A 33 -3.66 -4.47 -4.69
N PRO A 34 -3.62 -5.78 -4.42
CA PRO A 34 -3.76 -6.81 -5.45
C PRO A 34 -5.22 -7.09 -5.85
N GLY A 35 -6.21 -6.55 -5.12
CA GLY A 35 -7.63 -6.89 -5.26
C GLY A 35 -8.03 -8.10 -4.40
N SER A 36 -9.25 -8.59 -4.62
CA SER A 36 -9.77 -9.79 -3.94
C SER A 36 -9.17 -11.05 -4.56
N VAL A 37 -7.94 -11.41 -4.17
CA VAL A 37 -7.26 -12.61 -4.68
C VAL A 37 -7.64 -13.84 -3.87
N LEU A 38 -8.05 -14.92 -4.54
CA LEU A 38 -8.36 -16.21 -3.93
C LEU A 38 -7.09 -16.86 -3.34
N THR A 39 -6.80 -16.49 -2.10
CA THR A 39 -5.66 -16.96 -1.31
C THR A 39 -6.13 -17.42 0.06
N ASP A 40 -5.23 -18.04 0.82
CA ASP A 40 -5.53 -18.53 2.17
C ASP A 40 -5.55 -17.42 3.23
N LEU A 41 -5.82 -16.16 2.85
CA LEU A 41 -5.80 -14.98 3.72
C LEU A 41 -6.83 -15.08 4.86
N THR A 42 -7.97 -15.72 4.59
CA THR A 42 -9.10 -15.83 5.52
C THR A 42 -9.07 -17.12 6.37
N ARG A 43 -8.00 -17.92 6.31
CA ARG A 43 -7.90 -19.23 7.00
C ARG A 43 -8.13 -19.15 8.52
N HIS A 44 -7.77 -18.04 9.14
CA HIS A 44 -7.91 -17.78 10.58
C HIS A 44 -9.15 -16.96 10.94
N PHE A 45 -10.03 -16.66 9.97
CA PHE A 45 -11.28 -15.96 10.26
C PHE A 45 -12.27 -16.93 10.90
N SER A 46 -13.14 -16.40 11.77
CA SER A 46 -14.28 -17.18 12.28
C SER A 46 -15.23 -17.54 11.13
N ASP A 47 -16.09 -18.54 11.35
CA ASP A 47 -17.03 -18.97 10.32
C ASP A 47 -18.01 -17.83 9.96
N ASP A 48 -18.52 -17.08 10.93
CA ASP A 48 -19.34 -15.88 10.69
C ASP A 48 -18.64 -14.83 9.79
N GLN A 49 -17.32 -14.65 9.96
CA GLN A 49 -16.54 -13.71 9.15
C GLN A 49 -16.33 -14.23 7.73
N LYS A 50 -16.09 -15.54 7.59
CA LYS A 50 -16.01 -16.20 6.27
C LYS A 50 -17.35 -16.11 5.56
N ASP A 51 -18.45 -16.39 6.24
CA ASP A 51 -19.80 -16.32 5.68
C ASP A 51 -20.17 -14.90 5.27
N GLY A 52 -19.82 -13.88 6.07
CA GLY A 52 -20.01 -12.48 5.70
C GLY A 52 -19.27 -12.09 4.42
N ILE A 53 -18.04 -12.57 4.24
CA ILE A 53 -17.24 -12.30 3.03
C ILE A 53 -17.72 -13.13 1.84
N MET A 54 -18.03 -14.41 2.07
CA MET A 54 -18.50 -15.34 1.05
C MET A 54 -19.96 -15.13 0.66
N SER A 55 -20.74 -14.32 1.39
CA SER A 55 -22.11 -13.98 1.01
C SER A 55 -22.22 -12.67 0.25
N ASP A 56 -21.21 -11.79 0.32
CA ASP A 56 -21.17 -10.51 -0.39
C ASP A 56 -21.10 -10.71 -1.93
N PRO A 57 -22.18 -10.36 -2.68
CA PRO A 57 -22.22 -10.54 -4.13
C PRO A 57 -21.18 -9.72 -4.89
N TYR A 58 -20.79 -8.56 -4.35
CA TYR A 58 -19.78 -7.71 -4.97
C TYR A 58 -18.39 -8.32 -4.80
N LEU A 59 -18.03 -8.81 -3.61
CA LEU A 59 -16.75 -9.50 -3.42
C LEU A 59 -16.60 -10.73 -4.32
N LYS A 60 -17.69 -11.47 -4.55
CA LYS A 60 -17.71 -12.58 -5.51
C LYS A 60 -17.42 -12.12 -6.94
N SER A 61 -17.99 -10.99 -7.38
CA SER A 61 -17.86 -10.53 -8.75
C SER A 61 -16.48 -9.96 -9.07
N ILE A 62 -15.70 -9.56 -8.05
CA ILE A 62 -14.35 -9.00 -8.20
C ILE A 62 -13.23 -9.98 -7.81
N ASN A 63 -13.56 -11.27 -7.64
CA ASN A 63 -12.55 -12.26 -7.31
C ASN A 63 -11.51 -12.42 -8.43
N LYS A 64 -10.26 -12.54 -8.01
CA LYS A 64 -9.09 -12.65 -8.88
C LYS A 64 -8.34 -13.94 -8.64
N PHE A 65 -7.79 -14.46 -9.73
CA PHE A 65 -6.75 -15.48 -9.70
C PHE A 65 -5.38 -14.88 -9.30
N PRO A 66 -4.42 -15.71 -8.84
CA PRO A 66 -3.11 -15.21 -8.39
C PRO A 66 -2.34 -14.36 -9.41
N ASP A 67 -2.43 -14.71 -10.70
CA ASP A 67 -1.84 -13.96 -11.81
C ASP A 67 -2.46 -12.56 -11.98
N GLN A 68 -3.78 -12.47 -11.91
CA GLN A 68 -4.50 -11.19 -11.90
C GLN A 68 -4.16 -10.35 -10.67
N GLY A 69 -3.96 -10.99 -9.52
CA GLY A 69 -3.52 -10.35 -8.28
C GLY A 69 -2.11 -9.79 -8.35
N ALA A 70 -1.21 -10.44 -9.10
CA ALA A 70 0.17 -10.00 -9.28
C ALA A 70 0.32 -8.85 -10.30
N ALA A 71 -0.66 -8.67 -11.19
CA ALA A 71 -0.59 -7.74 -12.31
C ALA A 71 -0.19 -6.31 -11.89
N THR A 72 -0.84 -5.74 -10.86
CA THR A 72 -0.53 -4.38 -10.40
C THR A 72 0.90 -4.27 -9.87
N SER A 73 1.41 -5.29 -9.17
CA SER A 73 2.80 -5.28 -8.68
C SER A 73 3.82 -5.37 -9.81
N VAL A 74 3.56 -6.21 -10.82
CA VAL A 74 4.41 -6.29 -12.01
C VAL A 74 4.40 -4.98 -12.77
N TRP A 75 3.21 -4.41 -12.99
CA TRP A 75 3.04 -3.12 -13.65
C TRP A 75 3.77 -1.99 -12.91
N ALA A 76 3.61 -1.89 -11.59
CA ALA A 76 4.31 -0.92 -10.76
C ALA A 76 5.85 -1.02 -10.87
N ALA A 77 6.37 -2.23 -11.05
CA ALA A 77 7.80 -2.48 -11.12
C ALA A 77 8.41 -2.28 -12.51
N THR A 78 7.62 -2.39 -13.60
CA THR A 78 8.18 -2.47 -14.97
C THR A 78 7.57 -1.52 -15.98
N ALA A 79 6.49 -0.80 -15.66
CA ALA A 79 5.81 0.03 -16.63
C ALA A 79 6.59 1.32 -16.92
N ALA A 80 6.97 1.51 -18.19
CA ALA A 80 7.60 2.75 -18.66
C ALA A 80 6.74 4.00 -18.39
N ALA A 81 5.41 3.83 -18.35
CA ALA A 81 4.47 4.91 -18.04
C ALA A 81 4.56 5.44 -16.59
N LEU A 82 5.31 4.76 -15.71
CA LEU A 82 5.50 5.14 -14.31
C LEU A 82 6.93 5.63 -14.03
N GLU A 83 7.79 5.72 -15.05
CA GLU A 83 9.17 6.16 -14.88
C GLU A 83 9.26 7.61 -14.36
N GLY A 84 10.06 7.81 -13.32
CA GLY A 84 10.25 9.13 -12.69
C GLY A 84 9.10 9.59 -11.80
N GLU A 85 8.07 8.77 -11.60
CA GLU A 85 6.96 9.03 -10.69
C GLU A 85 6.97 8.08 -9.49
N GLY A 86 6.33 8.52 -8.41
CA GLY A 86 6.08 7.70 -7.22
C GLY A 86 5.18 8.42 -6.21
N GLY A 87 5.04 7.86 -5.01
CA GLY A 87 4.24 8.40 -3.92
C GLY A 87 2.74 8.40 -4.20
N ARG A 88 2.25 7.48 -5.04
CA ARG A 88 0.82 7.33 -5.34
C ARG A 88 0.36 5.89 -5.08
N TYR A 89 -0.95 5.71 -5.07
CA TYR A 89 -1.59 4.43 -4.76
C TYR A 89 -2.11 3.78 -6.04
N LEU A 90 -1.79 2.50 -6.22
CA LEU A 90 -2.10 1.73 -7.41
C LEU A 90 -3.11 0.62 -7.13
N GLU A 91 -4.04 0.47 -8.06
CA GLU A 91 -5.06 -0.57 -8.04
C GLU A 91 -5.43 -0.91 -9.49
N ASP A 92 -5.64 -2.19 -9.79
CA ASP A 92 -6.03 -2.66 -11.13
C ASP A 92 -5.19 -2.11 -12.29
N CYS A 93 -3.87 -2.06 -12.11
CA CYS A 93 -2.91 -1.48 -13.07
C CYS A 93 -3.21 -0.01 -13.44
N GLN A 94 -3.69 0.76 -12.47
CA GLN A 94 -4.00 2.18 -12.61
C GLN A 94 -3.54 2.96 -11.37
N ILE A 95 -3.24 4.25 -11.57
CA ILE A 95 -3.12 5.21 -10.47
C ILE A 95 -4.55 5.62 -10.09
N ILE A 96 -5.01 5.22 -8.92
CA ILE A 96 -6.40 5.44 -8.51
C ILE A 96 -6.53 6.64 -7.57
N GLY A 97 -7.76 7.16 -7.46
CA GLY A 97 -8.13 8.25 -6.55
C GLY A 97 -8.69 7.77 -5.20
N PRO A 98 -9.23 8.70 -4.40
CA PRO A 98 -9.86 8.38 -3.13
C PRO A 98 -11.11 7.52 -3.35
N TRP A 99 -11.38 6.63 -2.41
CA TRP A 99 -12.61 5.84 -2.40
C TRP A 99 -13.84 6.77 -2.37
N ASN A 100 -14.82 6.48 -3.22
CA ASN A 100 -16.05 7.25 -3.33
C ASN A 100 -17.16 6.57 -2.48
N PRO A 101 -17.80 7.29 -1.54
CA PRO A 101 -18.89 6.75 -0.72
C PRO A 101 -20.12 6.24 -1.50
N SER A 102 -20.24 6.61 -2.78
CA SER A 102 -21.30 6.11 -3.67
C SER A 102 -20.99 4.72 -4.24
N LEU A 103 -19.78 4.20 -4.06
CA LEU A 103 -19.37 2.86 -4.47
C LEU A 103 -19.64 1.84 -3.36
N PRO A 104 -19.67 0.53 -3.67
CA PRO A 104 -19.67 -0.51 -2.65
C PRO A 104 -18.55 -0.33 -1.63
N LEU A 105 -18.74 -0.86 -0.42
CA LEU A 105 -17.75 -0.75 0.67
C LEU A 105 -16.36 -1.27 0.27
N TRP A 106 -16.32 -2.33 -0.53
CA TRP A 106 -15.10 -2.93 -1.08
C TRP A 106 -14.72 -2.39 -2.46
N GLY A 107 -15.35 -1.28 -2.85
CA GLY A 107 -15.06 -0.55 -4.07
C GLY A 107 -13.62 -0.05 -4.10
N PRO A 108 -13.11 0.27 -5.29
CA PRO A 108 -11.73 0.64 -5.47
C PRO A 108 -11.43 2.04 -4.91
N GLY A 109 -10.16 2.30 -4.61
CA GLY A 109 -9.68 3.59 -4.09
C GLY A 109 -9.20 3.55 -2.64
N TYR A 110 -8.49 4.61 -2.25
CA TYR A 110 -7.87 4.70 -0.93
C TYR A 110 -8.71 5.51 0.07
N GLY A 111 -8.56 5.21 1.36
CA GLY A 111 -9.20 5.97 2.44
C GLY A 111 -8.61 7.38 2.61
N THR A 112 -9.35 8.30 3.20
CA THR A 112 -8.95 9.71 3.38
C THR A 112 -7.64 9.89 4.16
N HIS A 113 -7.28 8.92 4.99
CA HIS A 113 -6.05 8.89 5.78
C HIS A 113 -4.81 8.41 5.00
N ALA A 114 -4.95 7.97 3.74
CA ALA A 114 -3.86 7.35 2.98
C ALA A 114 -2.64 8.27 2.77
N TYR A 115 -2.86 9.59 2.67
CA TYR A 115 -1.81 10.60 2.46
C TYR A 115 -1.62 11.53 3.66
N ASP A 116 -1.92 11.05 4.86
CA ASP A 116 -1.66 11.80 6.10
C ASP A 116 -0.15 11.92 6.34
N VAL A 117 0.39 13.12 6.10
CA VAL A 117 1.83 13.40 6.17
C VAL A 117 2.36 13.29 7.61
N GLU A 118 1.59 13.76 8.60
CA GLU A 118 2.01 13.75 10.00
C GLU A 118 2.10 12.30 10.50
N GLN A 119 1.07 11.50 10.21
CA GLN A 119 1.04 10.10 10.59
C GLN A 119 2.13 9.29 9.88
N ALA A 120 2.43 9.60 8.62
CA ALA A 120 3.49 8.93 7.87
C ALA A 120 4.87 9.24 8.45
N GLN A 121 5.16 10.51 8.77
CA GLN A 121 6.39 10.90 9.43
C GLN A 121 6.54 10.23 10.81
N MET A 122 5.48 10.22 11.61
CA MET A 122 5.48 9.56 12.91
C MET A 122 5.73 8.05 12.76
N LEU A 123 5.07 7.38 11.82
CA LEU A 123 5.30 5.96 11.55
C LEU A 123 6.77 5.69 11.21
N TRP A 124 7.37 6.52 10.35
CA TRP A 124 8.76 6.37 9.94
C TRP A 124 9.70 6.46 11.15
N GLU A 125 9.57 7.50 11.97
CA GLU A 125 10.43 7.67 13.15
C GLU A 125 10.23 6.56 14.18
N LYS A 126 8.99 6.14 14.44
CA LYS A 126 8.70 4.99 15.32
C LYS A 126 9.27 3.69 14.79
N SER A 127 9.11 3.42 13.50
CA SER A 127 9.65 2.21 12.86
C SER A 127 11.17 2.16 12.98
N ARG A 128 11.85 3.29 12.79
CA ARG A 128 13.30 3.41 12.99
C ARG A 128 13.70 3.15 14.44
N GLN A 129 12.98 3.74 15.39
CA GLN A 129 13.21 3.54 16.82
C GLN A 129 13.08 2.05 17.19
N TRP A 130 11.99 1.41 16.78
CA TRP A 130 11.71 0.00 17.10
C TRP A 130 12.70 -0.97 16.46
N LEU A 131 13.17 -0.67 15.25
CA LEU A 131 14.15 -1.49 14.53
C LEU A 131 15.60 -1.14 14.89
N GLY A 132 15.84 -0.16 15.77
CA GLY A 132 17.18 0.25 16.18
C GLY A 132 17.97 1.01 15.11
N PHE A 133 17.31 1.58 14.10
CA PHE A 133 17.97 2.36 13.05
C PHE A 133 18.27 3.80 13.51
N GLN A 134 19.50 4.02 13.98
CA GLN A 134 20.01 5.37 14.24
C GLN A 134 20.41 6.07 12.94
N GLN A 135 20.14 7.37 12.84
CA GLN A 135 20.66 8.17 11.73
C GLN A 135 22.17 8.28 11.90
N ARG A 136 22.94 7.69 10.99
CA ARG A 136 24.38 7.95 10.94
C ARG A 136 24.53 9.44 10.67
N ALA A 137 25.17 10.17 11.58
CA ALA A 137 25.58 11.55 11.32
C ALA A 137 26.34 11.56 10.00
N SER A 138 25.91 12.42 9.08
CA SER A 138 26.64 12.70 7.84
C SER A 138 28.03 13.16 8.22
N LYS A 139 29.02 12.26 8.20
CA LYS A 139 30.41 12.68 8.07
C LYS A 139 30.52 13.17 6.65
N THR A 140 30.55 14.49 6.48
CA THR A 140 31.00 15.15 5.26
C THR A 140 32.30 14.47 4.85
N ARG A 141 32.23 13.57 3.88
CA ARG A 141 33.41 12.96 3.29
C ARG A 141 33.92 14.01 2.31
N CYS A 142 34.71 14.96 2.83
CA CYS A 142 35.58 15.76 2.00
C CYS A 142 36.52 14.77 1.32
N TRP A 143 36.24 14.45 0.06
CA TRP A 143 37.20 13.81 -0.81
C TRP A 143 38.15 14.92 -1.26
N ASN A 144 39.38 14.89 -0.74
CA ASN A 144 40.53 15.60 -1.31
C ASN A 144 40.98 14.88 -2.58
#